data_AF-A0A3M8DF47-F1
#
_entry.id   AF-A0A3M8DF47-F1
#
_cell.length_a   1.000
_cell.length_b   1.000
_cell.length_c   1.000
_cell.angle_alpha   90.00
_cell.angle_beta   90.00
_cell.angle_gamma   90.00
#
_symmetry.space_group_name_H-M   'P 1'
#
loop_
_entity.id
_entity.type
_entity.pdbx_description
1 polymer ?
#
loop_
_entity_poly.entity_id
_entity_poly.type
_entity_poly.pdbx_seq_one_letter_code
_entity_poly.pdbx_strand_id
1 'polypeptide(L)'
;MTRREFMDELSSLLADLPDKERLDIIADYTEHFLNGIEDGKTEQEIAEQLGSPKAVARELLAGYRIHQAQTHASATNIGRAILATLSLGFFNLLFVLGPFMGLVGVLIAFYSVAATLLVVPVGFVFFPPNMMETSENRLLLLFGGMASIGLGGMMSIGLLRLTVWLYRQFLRYLQFNVQLIRGK
;
A
#
# COMPACT_ATOMS: atom_id res chain seq x y z
N MET A 1 6.04 -7.07 57.25
CA MET A 1 7.31 -7.61 56.70
C MET A 1 8.44 -6.66 57.07
N THR A 2 9.67 -7.15 57.13
CA THR A 2 10.86 -6.30 57.32
C THR A 2 11.25 -5.63 56.01
N ARG A 3 12.07 -4.57 56.08
CA ARG A 3 12.61 -3.91 54.89
C ARG A 3 13.36 -4.91 54.01
N ARG A 4 14.21 -5.76 54.60
CA ARG A 4 15.01 -6.73 53.85
C ARG A 4 14.13 -7.69 53.05
N GLU A 5 13.09 -8.23 53.68
CA GLU A 5 12.13 -9.13 53.02
C GLU A 5 11.40 -8.44 51.86
N PHE A 6 10.96 -7.20 52.05
CA PHE A 6 10.30 -6.42 51.00
C PHE A 6 11.22 -6.23 49.78
N MET A 7 12.47 -5.84 50.02
CA MET A 7 13.43 -5.53 48.95
C MET A 7 13.91 -6.77 48.20
N ASP A 8 14.15 -7.88 48.91
CA ASP A 8 14.52 -9.16 48.29
C ASP A 8 13.39 -9.67 47.39
N GLU A 9 12.14 -9.61 47.86
CA GLU A 9 10.98 -10.02 47.07
C GLU A 9 10.77 -9.10 45.87
N LEU A 10 10.79 -7.78 46.06
CA LEU A 10 10.65 -6.80 44.97
C LEU A 10 11.74 -6.98 43.90
N SER A 11 13.00 -7.14 44.30
CA SER A 11 14.13 -7.36 43.37
C SER A 11 13.94 -8.63 42.54
N SER A 12 13.47 -9.72 43.17
CA SER A 12 13.20 -10.98 42.48
C SER A 12 12.07 -10.85 41.45
N LEU A 13 11.03 -10.08 41.76
CA LEU A 13 9.88 -9.85 40.88
C LEU A 13 10.23 -8.93 39.71
N LEU A 14 11.24 -8.08 39.87
CA LEU A 14 11.75 -7.15 38.85
C LEU A 14 12.91 -7.75 38.03
N ALA A 15 13.15 -9.07 38.11
CA ALA A 15 14.26 -9.72 37.41
C ALA A 15 14.23 -9.56 35.87
N ASP A 16 13.06 -9.34 35.28
CA ASP A 16 12.87 -9.12 33.84
C ASP A 16 13.35 -7.73 33.36
N LEU A 17 13.61 -6.79 34.27
CA LEU A 17 14.10 -5.44 33.93
C LEU A 17 15.62 -5.44 33.73
N PRO A 18 16.16 -4.51 32.90
CA PRO A 18 17.59 -4.26 32.81
C PRO A 18 18.19 -3.98 34.20
N ASP A 19 19.39 -4.50 34.46
CA ASP A 19 20.04 -4.40 35.78
C ASP A 19 20.09 -2.97 36.31
N LYS A 20 20.36 -1.98 35.44
CA LYS A 20 20.38 -0.57 35.82
C LYS A 20 19.02 -0.08 36.35
N GLU A 21 17.94 -0.31 35.62
CA GLU A 21 16.60 0.13 36.04
C GLU A 21 16.15 -0.59 37.30
N ARG A 22 16.44 -1.89 37.42
CA ARG A 22 16.15 -2.65 38.64
C ARG A 22 16.90 -2.06 39.83
N LEU A 23 18.19 -1.74 39.69
CA LEU A 23 18.99 -1.15 40.77
C LEU A 23 18.49 0.25 41.16
N ASP A 24 18.13 1.08 40.18
CA ASP A 24 17.59 2.42 40.42
C ASP A 24 16.28 2.34 41.22
N ILE A 25 15.34 1.45 40.83
CA ILE A 25 14.08 1.22 41.57
C ILE A 25 14.36 0.75 43.01
N ILE A 26 15.29 -0.18 43.20
CA ILE A 26 15.65 -0.68 44.53
C ILE A 26 16.30 0.41 45.38
N ALA A 27 17.09 1.32 44.79
CA ALA A 27 17.65 2.47 45.50
C ALA A 27 16.54 3.42 45.98
N ASP A 28 15.59 3.77 45.12
CA ASP A 28 14.47 4.67 45.46
C ASP A 28 13.62 4.14 46.62
N TYR A 29 13.27 2.85 46.58
CA TYR A 29 12.51 2.23 47.67
C TYR A 29 13.35 2.11 48.96
N THR A 30 14.67 1.94 48.85
CA THR A 30 15.55 1.93 50.03
C THR A 30 15.53 3.29 50.72
N GLU A 31 15.63 4.37 49.96
CA GLU A 31 15.53 5.74 50.48
C GLU A 31 14.16 6.00 51.11
N HIS A 32 13.09 5.50 50.49
CA HIS A 32 11.74 5.64 51.04
C HIS A 32 11.57 4.94 52.41
N PHE A 33 12.21 3.79 52.61
CA PHE A 33 12.24 3.12 53.92
C PHE A 33 13.10 3.89 54.93
N LEU A 34 14.24 4.45 54.52
CA LEU A 34 15.10 5.23 55.41
C LEU A 34 14.39 6.50 55.91
N ASN A 35 13.75 7.24 55.02
CA ASN A 35 13.00 8.45 55.36
C ASN A 35 11.84 8.13 56.33
N GLY A 36 11.12 7.03 56.10
CA GLY A 36 10.06 6.61 57.02
C GLY A 36 10.55 6.26 58.41
N ILE A 37 11.76 5.69 58.53
CA ILE A 37 12.39 5.41 59.83
C ILE A 37 12.81 6.72 60.52
N GLU A 38 13.34 7.69 59.78
CA GLU A 38 13.67 9.03 60.32
C GLU A 38 12.43 9.77 60.83
N ASP A 39 11.28 9.58 60.18
CA ASP A 39 9.97 10.07 60.61
C ASP A 39 9.39 9.33 61.84
N GLY A 40 10.14 8.36 62.39
CA GLY A 40 9.75 7.60 63.57
C GLY A 40 8.79 6.44 63.31
N LYS A 41 8.57 6.05 62.04
CA LYS A 41 7.77 4.87 61.68
C LYS A 41 8.60 3.60 61.77
N THR A 42 7.93 2.49 62.04
CA THR A 42 8.54 1.16 61.98
C THR A 42 8.61 0.64 60.54
N GLU A 43 9.54 -0.26 60.25
CA GLU A 43 9.63 -0.90 58.91
C GLU A 43 8.30 -1.56 58.49
N GLN A 44 7.55 -2.09 59.46
CA GLN A 44 6.28 -2.78 59.22
C GLN A 44 5.20 -1.81 58.75
N GLU A 45 5.09 -0.64 59.40
CA GLU A 45 4.15 0.42 59.01
C GLU A 45 4.47 0.98 57.62
N ILE A 46 5.76 1.13 57.30
CA ILE A 46 6.19 1.59 55.97
C ILE A 46 5.82 0.54 54.91
N ALA A 47 6.09 -0.74 55.17
CA ALA A 47 5.73 -1.81 54.24
C ALA A 47 4.20 -1.94 54.06
N GLU A 48 3.40 -1.74 55.10
CA GLU A 48 1.94 -1.68 54.98
C GLU A 48 1.47 -0.50 54.14
N GLN A 49 2.10 0.68 54.27
CA GLN A 49 1.81 1.86 53.45
C GLN A 49 2.15 1.65 51.97
N LEU A 50 3.28 0.98 51.68
CA LEU A 50 3.71 0.66 50.32
C LEU A 50 2.89 -0.48 49.69
N GLY A 51 2.26 -1.32 50.50
CA GLY A 51 1.47 -2.47 50.06
C GLY A 51 2.33 -3.71 49.79
N SER A 52 1.80 -4.68 49.04
CA SER A 52 2.53 -5.92 48.76
C SER A 52 3.61 -5.70 47.68
N PRO A 53 4.84 -6.24 47.83
CA PRO A 53 5.90 -6.17 46.80
C PRO A 53 5.41 -6.62 45.41
N LYS A 54 4.54 -7.63 45.37
CA LYS A 54 3.92 -8.15 44.16
C LYS A 54 3.03 -7.15 43.43
N ALA A 55 2.28 -6.33 44.15
CA ALA A 55 1.43 -5.30 43.56
C ALA A 55 2.29 -4.19 42.94
N VAL A 56 3.30 -3.72 43.70
CA VAL A 56 4.28 -2.71 43.25
C VAL A 56 5.01 -3.18 42.00
N ALA A 57 5.56 -4.40 42.02
CA ALA A 57 6.27 -4.94 40.87
C ALA A 57 5.39 -5.04 39.62
N ARG A 58 4.12 -5.43 39.79
CA ARG A 58 3.17 -5.52 38.69
C ARG A 58 2.92 -4.16 38.03
N GLU A 59 2.79 -3.10 38.82
CA GLU A 59 2.59 -1.74 38.32
C GLU A 59 3.82 -1.22 37.55
N LEU A 60 5.00 -1.38 38.14
CA LEU A 60 6.27 -0.99 37.52
C LEU A 60 6.51 -1.70 36.18
N LEU A 61 6.31 -3.03 36.15
CA LEU A 61 6.45 -3.82 34.92
C LEU A 61 5.40 -3.45 33.86
N ALA A 62 4.18 -3.10 34.27
CA ALA A 62 3.16 -2.64 33.34
C ALA A 62 3.55 -1.30 32.72
N GLY A 63 4.01 -0.34 33.52
CA GLY A 63 4.51 0.96 33.05
C GLY A 63 5.69 0.80 32.09
N TYR A 64 6.65 -0.05 32.44
CA TYR A 64 7.82 -0.34 31.61
C TYR A 64 7.43 -0.92 30.24
N ARG A 65 6.55 -1.93 30.22
CA ARG A 65 6.10 -2.56 28.96
C ARG A 65 5.34 -1.59 28.06
N ILE A 66 4.55 -0.69 28.62
CA ILE A 66 3.85 0.35 27.85
C ILE A 66 4.87 1.31 27.23
N HIS A 67 5.86 1.74 28.00
CA HIS A 67 6.89 2.66 27.51
C HIS A 67 7.76 2.01 26.41
N GLN A 68 8.12 0.74 26.59
CA GLN A 68 8.80 -0.05 25.58
C GLN A 68 7.96 -0.20 24.29
N ALA A 69 6.66 -0.50 24.41
CA ALA A 69 5.76 -0.58 23.25
C ALA A 69 5.66 0.75 22.48
N GLN A 70 5.64 1.89 23.18
CA GLN A 70 5.61 3.21 22.56
C GLN A 70 6.93 3.58 21.87
N THR A 71 8.07 3.21 22.45
CA THR A 71 9.39 3.51 21.87
C THR A 71 9.73 2.63 20.66
N HIS A 72 9.23 1.40 20.61
CA HIS A 72 9.35 0.55 19.41
C HIS A 72 8.43 0.98 18.26
N ALA A 73 7.36 1.75 18.53
CA ALA A 73 6.60 2.48 17.53
C ALA A 73 7.36 3.73 17.04
N SER A 74 8.60 3.54 16.58
CA SER A 74 9.44 4.60 16.04
C SER A 74 8.76 5.23 14.82
N ALA A 75 8.63 6.56 14.79
CA ALA A 75 8.09 7.31 13.66
C ALA A 75 8.75 6.93 12.31
N THR A 76 10.02 6.48 12.35
CA THR A 76 10.74 5.93 11.21
C THR A 76 10.13 4.62 10.68
N ASN A 77 9.69 3.72 11.56
CA ASN A 77 9.04 2.47 11.17
C ASN A 77 7.65 2.73 10.58
N ILE A 78 6.91 3.69 11.15
CA ILE A 78 5.62 4.14 10.61
C ILE A 78 5.81 4.80 9.25
N GLY A 79 6.79 5.69 9.09
CA GLY A 79 7.12 6.34 7.83
C GLY A 79 7.55 5.36 6.74
N ARG A 80 8.34 4.34 7.09
CA ARG A 80 8.69 3.24 6.17
C ARG A 80 7.47 2.42 5.76
N ALA A 81 6.55 2.12 6.68
CA ALA A 81 5.32 1.41 6.37
C ALA A 81 4.39 2.22 5.44
N ILE A 82 4.25 3.52 5.69
CA ILE A 82 3.50 4.45 4.84
C ILE A 82 4.13 4.51 3.44
N LEU A 83 5.45 4.72 3.37
CA LEU A 83 6.18 4.77 2.11
C LEU A 83 6.07 3.45 1.35
N ALA A 84 6.18 2.30 2.02
CA ALA A 84 6.01 1.00 1.40
C ALA A 84 4.60 0.81 0.84
N THR A 85 3.56 1.23 1.58
CA THR A 85 2.16 1.13 1.13
C THR A 85 1.89 2.03 -0.08
N LEU A 86 2.37 3.29 -0.04
CA LEU A 86 2.30 4.22 -1.17
C LEU A 86 3.08 3.70 -2.38
N SER A 87 4.28 3.17 -2.14
CA SER A 87 5.13 2.62 -3.19
C SER A 87 4.48 1.41 -3.83
N LEU A 88 3.83 0.53 -3.06
CA LEU A 88 3.09 -0.61 -3.62
C LEU A 88 1.93 -0.13 -4.52
N GLY A 89 1.17 0.87 -4.07
CA GLY A 89 0.09 1.45 -4.84
C GLY A 89 0.56 2.12 -6.13
N PHE A 90 1.63 2.93 -6.04
CA PHE A 90 2.23 3.60 -7.19
C PHE A 90 2.90 2.62 -8.16
N PHE A 91 3.57 1.59 -7.64
CA PHE A 91 4.15 0.52 -8.44
C PHE A 91 3.05 -0.22 -9.22
N ASN A 92 1.95 -0.58 -8.55
CA ASN A 92 0.80 -1.20 -9.22
C ASN A 92 0.21 -0.28 -10.31
N LEU A 93 0.09 1.03 -10.03
CA LEU A 93 -0.37 2.01 -11.01
C LEU A 93 0.55 2.03 -12.24
N LEU A 94 1.86 2.17 -12.06
CA LEU A 94 2.78 2.30 -13.19
C LEU A 94 2.87 1.00 -14.01
N PHE A 95 2.99 -0.14 -13.36
CA PHE A 95 3.23 -1.43 -14.02
C PHE A 95 1.97 -2.08 -14.58
N VAL A 96 0.79 -1.83 -13.99
CA VAL A 96 -0.48 -2.39 -14.49
C VAL A 96 -1.22 -1.38 -15.36
N LEU A 97 -1.43 -0.16 -14.85
CA LEU A 97 -2.19 0.87 -15.59
C LEU A 97 -1.39 1.41 -16.78
N GLY A 98 -0.07 1.56 -16.66
CA GLY A 98 0.78 2.08 -17.74
C GLY A 98 0.65 1.28 -19.05
N PRO A 99 0.96 -0.03 -19.06
CA PRO A 99 0.78 -0.87 -20.23
C PRO A 99 -0.68 -0.93 -20.72
N PHE A 100 -1.65 -0.90 -19.80
CA PHE A 100 -3.07 -0.87 -20.16
C PHE A 100 -3.44 0.40 -20.94
N MET A 101 -3.00 1.56 -20.47
CA MET A 101 -3.20 2.83 -21.18
C MET A 101 -2.50 2.83 -22.55
N GLY A 102 -1.29 2.27 -22.62
CA GLY A 102 -0.58 2.08 -23.89
C GLY A 102 -1.38 1.23 -24.88
N LEU A 103 -1.94 0.11 -24.43
CA LEU A 103 -2.78 -0.77 -25.24
C LEU A 103 -4.04 -0.07 -25.74
N VAL A 104 -4.72 0.70 -24.88
CA VAL A 104 -5.90 1.51 -25.26
C VAL A 104 -5.51 2.56 -26.30
N GLY A 105 -4.39 3.26 -26.11
CA GLY A 105 -3.87 4.24 -27.06
C GLY A 105 -3.60 3.62 -28.44
N VAL A 106 -2.98 2.44 -28.47
CA VAL A 106 -2.74 1.69 -29.72
C VAL A 106 -4.05 1.29 -30.39
N LEU A 107 -5.05 0.81 -29.65
CA LEU A 107 -6.37 0.51 -30.20
C LEU A 107 -7.03 1.75 -30.81
N ILE A 108 -7.03 2.87 -30.09
CA ILE A 108 -7.58 4.14 -30.59
C ILE A 108 -6.87 4.54 -31.89
N ALA A 109 -5.54 4.48 -31.94
CA ALA A 109 -4.79 4.80 -33.16
C ALA A 109 -5.23 3.93 -34.35
N PHE A 110 -5.36 2.61 -34.15
CA PHE A 110 -5.82 1.71 -35.19
C PHE A 110 -7.27 1.96 -35.62
N TYR A 111 -8.18 2.26 -34.68
CA TYR A 111 -9.55 2.64 -35.02
C TYR A 111 -9.59 3.95 -35.81
N SER A 112 -8.76 4.93 -35.46
CA SER A 112 -8.64 6.19 -36.21
C SER A 112 -8.14 5.97 -37.64
N VAL A 113 -7.15 5.08 -37.83
CA VAL A 113 -6.69 4.68 -39.17
C VAL A 113 -7.82 4.00 -39.94
N ALA A 114 -8.51 3.03 -39.35
CA ALA A 114 -9.63 2.34 -40.00
C ALA A 114 -10.76 3.31 -40.39
N ALA A 115 -11.12 4.24 -39.50
CA ALA A 115 -12.10 5.29 -39.77
C ALA A 115 -11.65 6.21 -40.92
N THR A 116 -10.37 6.60 -40.94
CA THR A 116 -9.80 7.43 -42.01
C THR A 116 -9.89 6.71 -43.37
N LEU A 117 -9.53 5.43 -43.42
CA LEU A 117 -9.63 4.62 -44.64
C LEU A 117 -11.07 4.47 -45.17
N LEU A 118 -12.07 4.57 -44.28
CA LEU A 118 -13.48 4.49 -44.64
C LEU A 118 -14.07 5.84 -45.04
N VAL A 119 -13.76 6.91 -44.29
CA VAL A 119 -14.38 8.24 -44.48
C VAL A 119 -13.72 9.03 -45.60
N VAL A 120 -12.39 8.98 -45.70
CA VAL A 120 -11.64 9.81 -46.66
C VAL A 120 -12.05 9.52 -48.11
N PRO A 121 -12.07 8.26 -48.60
CA PRO A 121 -12.49 7.98 -49.97
C PRO A 121 -13.89 8.47 -50.30
N VAL A 122 -14.82 8.36 -49.35
CA VAL A 122 -16.19 8.84 -49.49
C VAL A 122 -16.21 10.35 -49.65
N GLY A 123 -15.44 11.07 -48.83
CA GLY A 123 -15.30 12.53 -48.94
C GLY A 123 -14.77 12.97 -50.30
N PHE A 124 -13.75 12.28 -50.84
CA PHE A 124 -13.20 12.59 -52.17
C PHE A 124 -14.21 12.36 -53.31
N VAL A 125 -15.14 11.41 -53.18
CA VAL A 125 -16.20 11.18 -54.18
C VAL A 125 -17.22 12.32 -54.19
N PHE A 126 -17.62 12.84 -53.02
CA PHE A 126 -18.62 13.90 -52.92
C PHE A 126 -18.05 15.32 -53.07
N PHE A 127 -16.78 15.51 -52.70
CA PHE A 127 -16.09 16.80 -52.71
C PHE A 127 -14.71 16.66 -53.37
N PRO A 128 -14.64 16.47 -54.69
CA PRO A 128 -13.38 16.32 -55.40
C PRO A 128 -12.57 17.63 -55.32
N PRO A 129 -11.32 17.62 -54.83
CA PRO A 129 -10.57 18.86 -54.56
C PRO A 129 -10.11 19.62 -55.81
N ASN A 130 -10.21 19.05 -57.02
CA ASN A 130 -9.94 19.74 -58.28
C ASN A 130 -10.86 19.23 -59.40
N MET A 131 -11.63 20.13 -60.02
CA MET A 131 -12.51 19.78 -61.16
C MET A 131 -11.76 19.58 -62.49
N MET A 132 -10.44 19.78 -62.52
CA MET A 132 -9.57 19.70 -63.71
C MET A 132 -8.75 18.40 -63.81
N GLU A 133 -9.17 17.32 -63.14
CA GLU A 133 -8.48 16.03 -63.24
C GLU A 133 -8.74 15.31 -64.57
N THR A 134 -7.66 14.83 -65.18
CA THR A 134 -7.67 13.96 -66.36
C THR A 134 -8.43 12.65 -66.08
N SER A 135 -8.97 12.03 -67.13
CA SER A 135 -9.79 10.82 -67.06
C SER A 135 -9.09 9.65 -66.34
N GLU A 136 -7.75 9.57 -66.47
CA GLU A 136 -6.92 8.52 -65.87
C GLU A 136 -6.86 8.63 -64.35
N ASN A 137 -6.79 9.85 -63.79
CA ASN A 137 -6.75 10.05 -62.35
C ASN A 137 -8.08 9.68 -61.67
N ARG A 138 -9.21 9.86 -62.37
CA ARG A 138 -10.54 9.50 -61.86
C ARG A 138 -10.71 8.00 -61.64
N LEU A 139 -10.24 7.17 -62.57
CA LEU A 139 -10.28 5.71 -62.39
C LEU A 139 -9.40 5.27 -61.23
N LEU A 140 -8.18 5.83 -61.12
CA LEU A 140 -7.27 5.54 -60.02
C LEU A 140 -7.87 5.93 -58.65
N LEU A 141 -8.52 7.08 -58.54
CA LEU A 141 -9.26 7.51 -57.35
C LEU A 141 -10.40 6.56 -57.00
N LEU A 142 -11.15 6.08 -58.00
CA LEU A 142 -12.29 5.17 -57.79
C LEU A 142 -11.81 3.79 -57.31
N PHE A 143 -10.84 3.19 -58.00
CA PHE A 143 -10.27 1.90 -57.60
C PHE A 143 -9.51 1.99 -56.27
N GLY A 144 -8.73 3.05 -56.07
CA GLY A 144 -8.03 3.32 -54.82
C GLY A 144 -8.99 3.54 -53.65
N GLY A 145 -10.10 4.24 -53.88
CA GLY A 145 -11.15 4.45 -52.88
C GLY A 145 -11.87 3.17 -52.50
N MET A 146 -12.23 2.33 -53.48
CA MET A 146 -12.81 1.01 -53.23
C MET A 146 -11.85 0.11 -52.44
N ALA A 147 -10.56 0.10 -52.81
CA ALA A 147 -9.54 -0.64 -52.08
C ALA A 147 -9.38 -0.15 -50.64
N SER A 148 -9.35 1.17 -50.42
CA SER A 148 -9.28 1.79 -49.10
C SER A 148 -10.48 1.44 -48.23
N ILE A 149 -11.70 1.50 -48.77
CA ILE A 149 -12.92 1.11 -48.05
C ILE A 149 -12.89 -0.39 -47.70
N GLY A 150 -12.48 -1.24 -48.63
CA GLY A 150 -12.34 -2.68 -48.40
C GLY A 150 -11.34 -2.99 -47.28
N LEU A 151 -10.15 -2.38 -47.33
CA LEU A 151 -9.13 -2.52 -46.29
C LEU A 151 -9.59 -1.96 -44.94
N GLY A 152 -10.21 -0.78 -44.93
CA GLY A 152 -10.76 -0.16 -43.72
C GLY A 152 -11.86 -1.01 -43.07
N GLY A 153 -12.73 -1.63 -43.88
CA GLY A 153 -13.77 -2.54 -43.41
C GLY A 153 -13.21 -3.83 -42.80
N MET A 154 -12.28 -4.49 -43.50
CA MET A 154 -11.58 -5.68 -42.99
C MET A 154 -10.85 -5.38 -41.68
N MET A 155 -10.12 -4.26 -41.64
CA MET A 155 -9.39 -3.79 -40.46
C MET A 155 -10.35 -3.52 -39.30
N SER A 156 -11.49 -2.88 -39.55
CA SER A 156 -12.51 -2.61 -38.52
C SER A 156 -13.06 -3.89 -37.90
N ILE A 157 -13.40 -4.90 -38.71
CA ILE A 157 -13.87 -6.20 -38.21
C ILE A 157 -12.78 -6.89 -37.38
N GLY A 158 -11.53 -6.82 -37.84
CA GLY A 158 -10.37 -7.33 -37.11
C GLY A 158 -10.22 -6.66 -35.74
N LEU A 159 -10.29 -5.33 -35.69
CA LEU A 159 -10.17 -4.53 -34.46
C LEU A 159 -11.31 -4.79 -33.48
N LEU A 160 -12.54 -4.94 -33.96
CA LEU A 160 -13.69 -5.28 -33.11
C LEU A 160 -13.49 -6.65 -32.45
N ARG A 161 -13.07 -7.66 -33.21
CA ARG A 161 -12.77 -9.00 -32.66
C ARG A 161 -11.60 -8.94 -31.68
N LEU A 162 -10.55 -8.19 -32.00
CA LEU A 162 -9.40 -8.00 -31.12
C LEU A 162 -9.82 -7.33 -29.80
N THR A 163 -10.67 -6.31 -29.87
CA THR A 163 -11.17 -5.58 -28.70
C THR A 163 -11.97 -6.52 -27.78
N VAL A 164 -12.88 -7.32 -28.34
CA VAL A 164 -13.65 -8.32 -27.58
C VAL A 164 -12.74 -9.40 -26.99
N TRP A 165 -11.69 -9.80 -27.70
CA TRP A 165 -10.71 -10.76 -27.19
C TRP A 165 -9.90 -10.18 -26.03
N LEU A 166 -9.41 -8.95 -26.15
CA LEU A 166 -8.69 -8.22 -25.10
C LEU A 166 -9.57 -8.01 -23.87
N TYR A 167 -10.83 -7.64 -24.05
CA TYR A 167 -11.79 -7.51 -22.95
C TYR A 167 -11.96 -8.83 -22.19
N ARG A 168 -12.06 -9.97 -22.90
CA ARG A 168 -12.11 -11.29 -22.26
C ARG A 168 -10.82 -11.63 -21.51
N GLN A 169 -9.64 -11.30 -22.04
CA GLN A 169 -8.38 -11.51 -21.30
C GLN A 169 -8.32 -10.63 -20.04
N PHE A 170 -8.79 -9.38 -20.13
CA PHE A 170 -8.86 -8.46 -19.00
C PHE A 170 -9.78 -9.00 -17.88
N LEU A 171 -10.97 -9.50 -18.24
CA LEU A 171 -11.86 -10.13 -17.27
C LEU A 171 -11.22 -11.36 -16.59
N ARG A 172 -10.50 -12.20 -17.34
CA ARG A 172 -9.76 -13.34 -16.76
C ARG A 172 -8.66 -12.88 -15.82
N TYR A 173 -7.93 -11.83 -16.17
CA TYR A 173 -6.90 -11.24 -15.30
C TYR A 173 -7.51 -10.69 -14.00
N LEU A 174 -8.64 -9.98 -14.07
CA LEU A 174 -9.33 -9.51 -12.88
C LEU A 174 -9.81 -10.67 -12.00
N GLN A 175 -10.39 -11.71 -12.61
CA GLN A 175 -10.81 -12.91 -11.89
C GLN A 175 -9.63 -13.60 -11.21
N PHE A 176 -8.50 -13.75 -11.91
CA PHE A 176 -7.28 -14.31 -11.35
C PHE A 176 -6.76 -13.51 -10.14
N ASN A 177 -6.72 -12.18 -10.23
CA ASN A 177 -6.31 -11.34 -9.09
C ASN A 177 -7.25 -11.49 -7.90
N VAL A 178 -8.57 -11.52 -8.14
CA VAL A 178 -9.56 -11.71 -7.07
C VAL A 178 -9.44 -13.09 -6.43
N GLN A 179 -9.16 -14.14 -7.21
CA GLN A 179 -8.92 -15.49 -6.69
C GLN A 179 -7.65 -15.54 -5.82
N LEU A 180 -6.56 -14.93 -6.28
CA LEU A 180 -5.30 -14.86 -5.56
C LEU A 180 -5.46 -14.16 -4.19
N ILE A 181 -6.20 -13.05 -4.14
CA ILE A 181 -6.48 -12.32 -2.89
C ILE A 181 -7.39 -13.14 -1.95
N ARG A 182 -8.31 -13.95 -2.50
CA ARG A 182 -9.19 -14.82 -1.72
C ARG A 182 -8.53 -16.12 -1.25
N GLY A 183 -7.27 -16.37 -1.60
CA GLY A 183 -6.47 -17.50 -1.09
C GLY A 183 -6.98 -18.88 -1.51
N LYS A 184 -7.64 -18.99 -2.66
CA LYS A 184 -8.00 -20.27 -3.30
C LYS A 184 -7.22 -20.48 -4.58
#